data_AF-A0AA37ZH01-F1
#
_entry.id   AF-A0AA37ZH01-F1
#
_cell.length_a   1.000
_cell.length_b   1.000
_cell.length_c   1.000
_cell.angle_alpha   90.00
_cell.angle_beta   90.00
_cell.angle_gamma   90.00
#
_symmetry.space_group_name_H-M   'P 1'
#
loop_
_entity.id
_entity.type
_entity.pdbx_description
1 polymer ?
#
loop_
_entity_poly.entity_id
_entity_poly.type
_entity_poly.pdbx_seq_one_letter_code
_entity_poly.pdbx_strand_id
1 'polypeptide(L)'
;MKKIISMGILCASIASGAMAAEISNTGITGIAPVDSGCTVKTDTMGVVAVQFSKSGMTLDLIQFLNADKSIMAMPTDFENAGFSTLQQSQANNFIKLGNFYKVHYQLCGQAGYPTLLDIHSVK
;
A
#
# COMPACT_ATOMS: atom_id res chain seq x y z
N MET A 1 16.55 -40.40 38.16
CA MET A 1 17.49 -39.35 37.69
C MET A 1 17.18 -39.03 36.23
N LYS A 2 17.07 -37.73 35.92
CA LYS A 2 17.15 -37.02 34.63
C LYS A 2 16.33 -37.50 33.40
N LYS A 3 15.35 -36.65 33.08
CA LYS A 3 14.69 -36.36 31.79
C LYS A 3 15.69 -36.25 30.64
N ILE A 4 15.25 -36.51 29.40
CA ILE A 4 15.20 -35.55 28.27
C ILE A 4 14.28 -36.17 27.20
N ILE A 5 13.07 -35.64 27.07
CA ILE A 5 12.22 -35.84 25.88
C ILE A 5 12.65 -34.73 24.93
N SER A 6 13.32 -35.10 23.85
CA SER A 6 13.68 -34.17 22.77
C SER A 6 12.40 -33.78 22.04
N MET A 7 11.80 -32.68 22.47
CA MET A 7 10.68 -32.06 21.79
C MET A 7 11.27 -31.29 20.61
N GLY A 8 11.26 -31.94 19.44
CA GLY A 8 11.64 -31.32 18.19
C GLY A 8 10.86 -30.02 18.02
N ILE A 9 11.59 -28.91 18.07
CA ILE A 9 11.07 -27.60 17.73
C ILE A 9 10.64 -27.69 16.28
N LEU A 10 9.32 -27.75 16.09
CA LEU A 10 8.68 -27.50 14.82
C LEU A 10 9.09 -26.08 14.42
N CYS A 11 10.05 -25.95 13.51
CA CYS A 11 10.25 -24.69 12.80
C CYS A 11 8.93 -24.40 12.09
N ALA A 12 8.11 -23.55 12.70
CA ALA A 12 7.06 -22.85 11.99
C ALA A 12 7.77 -22.04 10.91
N SER A 13 7.75 -22.57 9.70
CA SER A 13 8.10 -21.87 8.49
C SER A 13 7.36 -20.55 8.51
N ILE A 14 8.15 -19.49 8.61
CA ILE A 14 7.82 -18.10 8.29
C ILE A 14 6.79 -18.08 7.18
N ALA A 15 5.53 -17.86 7.55
CA ALA A 15 4.51 -17.48 6.61
C ALA A 15 5.04 -16.22 5.94
N SER A 16 5.28 -16.29 4.64
CA SER A 16 5.33 -15.12 3.77
C SER A 16 3.97 -14.43 3.92
N GLY A 17 3.87 -13.57 4.93
CA GLY A 17 2.65 -12.86 5.27
C GLY A 17 2.39 -11.88 4.15
N ALA A 18 1.52 -12.26 3.21
CA ALA A 18 0.72 -11.26 2.52
C ALA A 18 0.00 -10.49 3.63
N MET A 19 0.43 -9.25 3.89
CA MET A 19 -0.30 -8.37 4.79
C MET A 19 -1.71 -8.26 4.23
N ALA A 20 -2.72 -8.58 5.04
CA ALA A 20 -4.10 -8.39 4.62
C ALA A 20 -4.32 -6.91 4.32
N ALA A 21 -5.02 -6.61 3.24
CA ALA A 21 -5.45 -5.27 2.89
C ALA A 21 -6.30 -4.67 4.02
N GLU A 22 -5.85 -3.56 4.60
CA GLU A 22 -6.48 -2.95 5.77
C GLU A 22 -6.57 -1.43 5.66
N ILE A 23 -7.59 -0.86 6.30
CA ILE A 23 -7.75 0.60 6.45
C ILE A 23 -7.95 0.94 7.91
N SER A 24 -7.21 1.94 8.35
CA SER A 24 -7.29 2.52 9.68
C SER A 24 -7.37 4.04 9.58
N ASN A 25 -7.61 4.70 10.71
CA ASN A 25 -7.55 6.16 10.81
C ASN A 25 -6.15 6.73 10.50
N THR A 26 -5.12 5.89 10.45
CA THR A 26 -3.73 6.28 10.27
C THR A 26 -3.13 5.85 8.94
N GLY A 27 -3.83 5.04 8.15
CA GLY A 27 -3.33 4.58 6.86
C GLY A 27 -4.12 3.46 6.21
N ILE A 28 -3.75 3.21 4.96
CA ILE A 28 -4.18 2.12 4.10
C ILE A 28 -2.96 1.24 3.87
N THR A 29 -3.06 -0.05 4.17
CA THR A 29 -1.93 -0.99 4.07
C THR A 29 -2.29 -2.22 3.26
N GLY A 30 -1.27 -2.89 2.73
CA GLY A 30 -1.45 -4.13 1.98
C GLY A 30 -2.15 -3.91 0.64
N ILE A 31 -1.88 -2.78 -0.02
CA ILE A 31 -2.44 -2.45 -1.34
C ILE A 31 -1.83 -3.37 -2.41
N ALA A 32 -0.53 -3.60 -2.34
CA ALA A 32 0.16 -4.55 -3.20
C ALA A 32 1.29 -5.24 -2.44
N PRO A 33 1.66 -6.47 -2.82
CA PRO A 33 2.85 -7.13 -2.28
C PRO A 33 4.12 -6.44 -2.78
N VAL A 34 5.22 -6.63 -2.04
CA VAL A 34 6.55 -6.25 -2.52
C VAL A 34 7.05 -7.30 -3.52
N ASP A 35 7.39 -6.87 -4.72
CA ASP A 35 7.91 -7.73 -5.77
C ASP A 35 9.44 -7.85 -5.72
N SER A 36 9.95 -9.05 -6.03
CA SER A 36 11.39 -9.30 -6.08
C SER A 36 12.05 -8.50 -7.20
N GLY A 37 13.18 -7.85 -6.90
CA GLY A 37 13.93 -7.06 -7.88
C GLY A 37 13.41 -5.63 -8.07
N CYS A 38 12.41 -5.22 -7.29
CA CYS A 38 11.93 -3.84 -7.25
C CYS A 38 12.62 -3.03 -6.15
N THR A 39 12.81 -1.73 -6.41
CA THR A 39 13.30 -0.80 -5.39
C THR A 39 12.12 -0.25 -4.62
N VAL A 40 12.09 -0.53 -3.32
CA VAL A 40 11.06 -0.01 -2.40
C VAL A 40 11.50 1.36 -1.87
N LYS A 41 10.58 2.32 -1.85
CA LYS A 41 10.79 3.70 -1.40
C LYS A 41 9.65 4.14 -0.49
N THR A 42 9.97 5.06 0.42
CA THR A 42 8.98 5.77 1.23
C THR A 42 9.29 7.24 1.18
N ASP A 43 8.35 8.05 0.69
CA ASP A 43 8.49 9.50 0.65
C ASP A 43 7.24 10.18 1.20
N THR A 44 7.39 11.43 1.64
CA THR A 44 6.24 12.28 1.99
C THR A 44 5.81 13.05 0.75
N MET A 45 4.60 12.80 0.27
CA MET A 45 4.10 13.37 -0.99
C MET A 45 2.71 13.98 -0.81
N GLY A 46 2.43 15.03 -1.58
CA GLY A 46 1.14 15.72 -1.58
C GLY A 46 0.20 15.17 -2.64
N VAL A 47 -1.08 14.97 -2.33
CA VAL A 47 -2.08 14.55 -3.33
C VAL A 47 -2.50 15.74 -4.16
N VAL A 48 -2.23 15.72 -5.47
CA VAL A 48 -2.55 16.82 -6.39
C VAL A 48 -3.74 16.52 -7.31
N ALA A 49 -4.01 15.24 -7.58
CA ALA A 49 -5.21 14.83 -8.30
C ALA A 49 -5.61 13.41 -7.89
N VAL A 50 -6.89 13.10 -8.08
CA VAL A 50 -7.45 11.76 -7.93
C VAL A 50 -8.34 11.45 -9.14
N GLN A 51 -8.38 10.18 -9.53
CA GLN A 51 -9.31 9.68 -10.54
C GLN A 51 -10.16 8.58 -9.91
N PHE A 52 -11.47 8.70 -10.09
CA PHE A 52 -12.41 7.65 -9.71
C PHE A 52 -12.73 6.76 -10.91
N SER A 53 -13.13 5.53 -10.61
CA SER A 53 -13.69 4.59 -11.58
C SER A 53 -14.90 5.17 -12.30
N LYS A 54 -15.30 4.54 -13.41
CA LYS A 54 -16.47 4.99 -14.20
C LYS A 54 -17.76 5.06 -13.37
N SER A 55 -17.90 4.23 -12.34
CA SER A 55 -19.04 4.24 -11.42
C SER A 55 -18.93 5.34 -10.36
N GLY A 56 -17.77 5.98 -10.22
CA GLY A 56 -17.47 6.98 -9.19
C GLY A 56 -17.25 6.39 -7.79
N MET A 57 -17.29 5.07 -7.64
CA MET A 57 -17.30 4.41 -6.33
C MET A 57 -15.90 4.11 -5.78
N THR A 58 -14.90 4.03 -6.66
CA THR A 58 -13.56 3.55 -6.29
C THR A 58 -12.54 4.55 -6.78
N LEU A 59 -11.60 4.96 -5.93
CA LEU A 59 -10.40 5.65 -6.38
C LEU A 59 -9.55 4.67 -7.19
N ASP A 60 -9.31 4.95 -8.47
CA ASP A 60 -8.51 4.12 -9.38
C ASP A 60 -7.05 4.62 -9.45
N LEU A 61 -6.85 5.93 -9.31
CA LEU A 61 -5.55 6.56 -9.47
C LEU A 61 -5.39 7.73 -8.49
N ILE A 62 -4.20 7.83 -7.90
CA ILE A 62 -3.78 9.00 -7.12
C ILE A 62 -2.55 9.60 -7.78
N GLN A 63 -2.56 10.91 -7.99
CA GLN A 63 -1.38 11.65 -8.43
C GLN A 63 -0.74 12.36 -7.25
N PHE A 64 0.53 12.06 -7.03
CA PHE A 64 1.33 12.60 -5.94
C PHE A 64 2.38 13.58 -6.47
N LEU A 65 2.48 14.74 -5.84
CA LEU A 65 3.58 15.67 -6.02
C LEU A 65 4.72 15.29 -5.06
N ASN A 66 5.86 14.95 -5.64
CA ASN A 66 7.07 14.59 -4.91
C ASN A 66 7.92 15.84 -4.60
N ALA A 67 8.90 15.68 -3.70
CA ALA A 67 9.79 16.77 -3.26
C ALA A 67 10.62 17.38 -4.40
N ASP A 68 10.95 16.59 -5.42
CA ASP A 68 11.64 17.04 -6.65
C ASP A 68 10.71 17.74 -7.65
N LYS A 69 9.45 17.98 -7.26
CA LYS A 69 8.38 18.57 -8.08
C LYS A 69 7.90 17.69 -9.23
N SER A 70 8.34 16.43 -9.30
CA SER A 70 7.76 15.45 -10.21
C SER A 70 6.37 15.01 -9.74
N ILE A 71 5.52 14.65 -10.71
CA ILE A 71 4.22 14.04 -10.44
C ILE A 71 4.34 12.54 -10.68
N MET A 72 3.97 11.75 -9.67
CA MET A 72 3.87 10.30 -9.77
C MET A 72 2.41 9.89 -9.74
N ALA A 73 1.94 9.28 -10.83
CA ALA A 73 0.62 8.67 -10.91
C ALA A 73 0.72 7.21 -10.44
N MET A 74 0.00 6.86 -9.38
CA MET A 74 0.01 5.52 -8.80
C MET A 74 -1.40 4.94 -8.83
N PRO A 75 -1.62 3.85 -9.59
CA PRO A 75 -2.86 3.08 -9.50
C PRO A 75 -3.04 2.51 -8.09
N THR A 76 -4.27 2.52 -7.60
CA THR A 76 -4.62 1.99 -6.27
C THR A 76 -4.98 0.51 -6.32
N ASP A 77 -5.62 0.07 -7.40
CA ASP A 77 -6.06 -1.30 -7.66
C ASP A 77 -6.75 -2.00 -6.47
N PHE A 78 -7.54 -1.23 -5.69
CA PHE A 78 -8.13 -1.69 -4.43
C PHE A 78 -9.01 -2.94 -4.58
N GLU A 79 -9.68 -3.11 -5.72
CA GLU A 79 -10.48 -4.30 -5.99
C GLU A 79 -9.61 -5.57 -6.05
N ASN A 80 -8.49 -5.52 -6.78
CA ASN A 80 -7.56 -6.65 -6.90
C ASN A 80 -6.80 -6.91 -5.59
N ALA A 81 -6.58 -5.87 -4.80
CA ALA A 81 -6.01 -5.98 -3.46
C ALA A 81 -6.96 -6.58 -2.42
N GLY A 82 -8.22 -6.88 -2.79
CA GLY A 82 -9.19 -7.54 -1.93
C GLY A 82 -9.93 -6.61 -0.96
N PHE A 83 -9.90 -5.29 -1.19
CA PHE A 83 -10.65 -4.34 -0.36
C PHE A 83 -12.15 -4.51 -0.61
N SER A 84 -12.91 -4.73 0.46
CA SER A 84 -14.37 -4.70 0.42
C SER A 84 -14.89 -3.33 -0.01
N THR A 85 -16.15 -3.25 -0.49
CA THR A 85 -16.79 -1.98 -0.86
C THR A 85 -16.77 -0.95 0.27
N LEU A 86 -16.92 -1.40 1.52
CA LEU A 86 -16.81 -0.54 2.70
C LEU A 86 -15.41 0.04 2.84
N GLN A 87 -14.38 -0.80 2.70
CA GLN A 87 -12.99 -0.33 2.78
C GLN A 87 -12.68 0.60 1.59
N GLN A 88 -13.11 0.30 0.38
CA GLN A 88 -12.95 1.22 -0.76
C GLN A 88 -13.56 2.60 -0.46
N SER A 89 -14.77 2.64 0.11
CA SER A 89 -15.40 3.89 0.57
C SER A 89 -14.59 4.60 1.66
N GLN A 90 -14.01 3.86 2.60
CA GLN A 90 -13.13 4.41 3.64
C GLN A 90 -11.83 4.96 3.03
N ALA A 91 -11.24 4.30 2.04
CA ALA A 91 -10.05 4.78 1.32
C ALA A 91 -10.34 6.09 0.59
N ASN A 92 -11.49 6.18 -0.10
CA ASN A 92 -11.95 7.41 -0.74
C ASN A 92 -12.08 8.57 0.27
N ASN A 93 -12.51 8.27 1.48
CA ASN A 93 -12.62 9.25 2.55
C ASN A 93 -11.27 9.58 3.21
N PHE A 94 -10.32 8.65 3.21
CA PHE A 94 -9.00 8.85 3.80
C PHE A 94 -8.11 9.74 2.92
N ILE A 95 -8.15 9.57 1.60
CA ILE A 95 -7.34 10.32 0.63
C ILE A 95 -7.99 11.67 0.32
N LYS A 96 -7.28 12.77 0.61
CA LYS A 96 -7.75 14.14 0.41
C LYS A 96 -6.79 14.93 -0.48
N LEU A 97 -7.36 15.63 -1.47
CA LEU A 97 -6.61 16.60 -2.28
C LEU A 97 -5.95 17.65 -1.38
N GLY A 98 -4.70 17.98 -1.68
CA GLY A 98 -3.90 18.96 -0.93
C GLY A 98 -3.24 18.43 0.34
N ASN A 99 -3.63 17.23 0.83
CA ASN A 99 -2.99 16.62 1.98
C ASN A 99 -1.69 15.91 1.60
N PHE A 100 -0.77 15.86 2.57
CA PHE A 100 0.47 15.10 2.47
C PHE A 100 0.32 13.76 3.19
N TYR A 101 0.94 12.73 2.63
CA TYR A 101 0.97 11.38 3.18
C TYR A 101 2.39 10.81 3.10
N LYS A 102 2.72 9.89 4.02
CA LYS A 102 3.85 8.99 3.82
C LYS A 102 3.39 7.89 2.88
N VAL A 103 3.92 7.90 1.66
CA VAL A 103 3.57 6.97 0.60
C VAL A 103 4.70 5.95 0.49
N HIS A 104 4.36 4.68 0.71
CA HIS A 104 5.24 3.54 0.54
C HIS A 104 4.94 2.90 -0.81
N TYR A 105 5.95 2.79 -1.66
CA TYR A 105 5.76 2.38 -3.05
C TYR A 105 7.00 1.64 -3.57
N GLN A 106 6.85 0.92 -4.68
CA GLN A 106 7.96 0.26 -5.34
C GLN A 106 8.11 0.68 -6.80
N LEU A 107 9.35 0.62 -7.28
CA LEU A 107 9.76 0.87 -8.66
C LEU A 107 10.40 -0.40 -9.23
N CYS A 108 9.75 -0.99 -10.22
CA CYS A 108 10.17 -2.24 -10.85
C CYS A 108 10.62 -1.99 -12.29
N GLY A 109 11.92 -2.19 -12.59
CA GLY A 109 12.43 -2.27 -13.97
C GLY A 109 12.03 -1.11 -14.93
N GLN A 110 12.26 -1.29 -16.24
CA GLN A 110 12.12 -0.20 -17.21
C GLN A 110 10.66 0.25 -17.40
N ALA A 111 10.42 1.53 -17.08
CA ALA A 111 9.26 2.35 -17.48
C ALA A 111 7.87 1.98 -16.93
N GLY A 112 7.78 1.19 -15.85
CA GLY A 112 6.50 0.93 -15.17
C GLY A 112 6.02 2.13 -14.33
N TYR A 113 4.70 2.23 -14.13
CA TYR A 113 4.14 3.10 -13.09
C TYR A 113 4.63 2.63 -11.71
N PRO A 114 4.90 3.54 -10.76
CA PRO A 114 5.18 3.13 -9.39
C PRO A 114 3.98 2.35 -8.84
N THR A 115 4.25 1.21 -8.20
CA THR A 115 3.22 0.42 -7.54
C THR A 115 3.05 0.92 -6.11
N LEU A 116 1.83 1.29 -5.75
CA LEU A 116 1.50 1.72 -4.41
C LEU A 116 1.41 0.53 -3.47
N LEU A 117 2.15 0.56 -2.36
CA LEU A 117 2.16 -0.51 -1.35
C LEU A 117 1.30 -0.14 -0.14
N ASP A 118 1.56 1.04 0.44
CA ASP A 118 0.87 1.56 1.61
C ASP A 118 0.81 3.10 1.58
N ILE A 119 -0.17 3.68 2.28
CA ILE A 119 -0.29 5.13 2.50
C ILE A 119 -0.58 5.39 3.97
N HIS A 120 0.18 6.29 4.60
CA HIS A 120 -0.04 6.70 6.00
C HIS A 120 -0.18 8.21 6.14
N SER A 121 -0.99 8.64 7.10
CA SER A 121 -1.08 10.06 7.47
C SER A 121 0.26 10.55 8.02
N VAL A 122 0.69 11.74 7.61
CA VAL A 122 1.77 12.48 8.30
C VAL A 122 1.09 13.17 9.49
N LYS A 123 1.31 12.68 10.71
CA LYS A 123 0.82 13.37 11.92
C LYS A 123 1.57 14.67 12.14
#